data_AF-A0A6J4IVK7-F1
#
_entry.id   AF-A0A6J4IVK7-F1
#
_cell.length_a   1.000
_cell.length_b   1.000
_cell.length_c   1.000
_cell.angle_alpha   90.00
_cell.angle_beta   90.00
_cell.angle_gamma   90.00
#
_symmetry.space_group_name_H-M   'P 1'
#
loop_
_entity.id
_entity.type
_entity.pdbx_description
1 polymer ?
#
loop_
_entity_poly.entity_id
_entity_poly.type
_entity_poly.pdbx_seq_one_letter_code
_entity_poly.pdbx_strand_id
1 'polypeptide(L)'
;SDVQLKIAFPGSIRQTDGTAAQGVISWTFQPGTVTDVNAVVEYPDPAAPSWIGWSLLLFLVVGVAVAIVYVLAASSRTQSRSRARR
;
A
#
# COMPACT_ATOMS: atom_id res chain seq x y z
N SER A 1 0.66 33.91 29.00
CA SER A 1 1.44 33.78 27.75
C SER A 1 0.79 32.70 26.93
N ASP A 2 0.40 32.99 25.69
CA ASP A 2 -0.15 31.97 24.78
C ASP A 2 0.99 31.20 24.13
N VAL A 3 0.83 29.87 24.05
CA VAL A 3 1.82 28.98 23.43
C VAL A 3 1.28 28.57 22.06
N GLN A 4 2.13 28.63 21.04
CA GLN A 4 1.79 28.21 19.68
C GLN A 4 2.83 27.20 19.16
N LEU A 5 2.35 26.08 18.62
CA LEU A 5 3.18 25.09 17.92
C LEU A 5 2.91 25.21 16.42
N LYS A 6 3.98 25.29 15.63
CA LYS A 6 3.91 25.27 14.16
C LYS A 6 4.86 24.21 13.63
N ILE A 7 4.36 23.33 12.78
CA ILE A 7 5.15 22.28 12.14
C ILE A 7 4.89 22.32 10.64
N ALA A 8 5.96 22.38 9.85
CA ALA A 8 5.91 22.30 8.40
C ALA A 8 6.14 20.85 7.97
N PHE A 9 5.24 20.31 7.16
CA PHE A 9 5.33 18.96 6.63
C PHE A 9 5.63 18.98 5.13
N PRO A 10 6.54 18.11 4.65
CA PRO A 10 6.81 17.95 3.22
C PRO A 10 5.73 17.14 2.48
N GLY A 11 4.87 16.44 3.23
CA GLY A 11 3.77 15.63 2.71
C GLY A 11 2.44 16.37 2.66
N SER A 12 1.42 15.71 2.11
CA SER A 12 0.06 16.25 2.10
C SER A 12 -0.63 16.01 3.44
N ILE A 13 -1.21 17.06 4.01
CA ILE A 13 -1.97 16.99 5.26
C ILE A 13 -3.33 16.35 4.98
N ARG A 14 -3.65 15.24 5.65
CA ARG A 14 -4.93 14.53 5.50
C ARG A 14 -5.95 14.97 6.53
N GLN A 15 -5.54 15.02 7.80
CA GLN A 15 -6.41 15.38 8.91
C GLN A 15 -5.60 16.13 9.97
N THR A 16 -6.21 17.12 10.60
CA THR A 16 -5.60 17.79 11.75
C THR A 16 -6.65 18.48 12.60
N ASP A 17 -6.41 18.53 13.90
CA ASP A 17 -7.22 19.29 14.87
C ASP A 17 -6.75 20.75 14.97
N GLY A 18 -5.71 21.14 14.23
CA GLY A 18 -5.18 22.50 14.14
C GLY A 18 -5.52 23.20 12.83
N THR A 19 -4.98 24.39 12.65
CA THR A 19 -5.16 25.16 11.40
C THR A 19 -4.03 24.80 10.43
N ALA A 20 -4.38 24.15 9.33
CA ALA A 20 -3.47 23.84 8.23
C ALA A 20 -3.49 24.95 7.17
N ALA A 21 -2.30 25.48 6.83
CA ALA A 21 -2.11 26.43 5.75
C ALA A 21 -0.79 26.14 5.03
N GLN A 22 -0.82 25.93 3.71
CA GLN A 22 0.37 25.77 2.86
C GLN A 22 1.37 24.69 3.35
N GLY A 23 0.87 23.54 3.84
CA GLY A 23 1.74 22.46 4.36
C GLY A 23 2.26 22.70 5.79
N VAL A 24 1.89 23.82 6.41
CA VAL A 24 2.19 24.12 7.81
C VAL A 24 0.94 23.92 8.64
N ILE A 25 1.05 23.15 9.71
CA ILE A 25 -0.01 22.99 10.71
C ILE A 25 0.33 23.84 11.93
N SER A 26 -0.66 24.57 12.42
CA SER A 26 -0.53 25.45 13.58
C SER A 26 -1.57 25.10 14.65
N TRP A 27 -1.09 25.02 15.90
CA TRP A 27 -1.92 24.78 17.09
C TRP A 27 -1.67 25.86 18.12
N THR A 28 -2.74 26.37 18.72
CA THR A 28 -2.72 27.37 19.78
C THR A 28 -3.22 26.75 21.07
N PHE A 29 -2.41 26.78 22.11
CA PHE A 29 -2.72 26.18 23.41
C PHE A 29 -3.24 27.25 24.36
N GLN A 30 -4.39 26.98 24.99
CA GLN A 30 -4.89 27.84 26.04
C GLN A 30 -4.16 27.55 27.37
N PRO A 31 -3.70 28.57 28.10
CA PRO A 31 -3.06 28.38 29.39
C PRO A 31 -4.00 27.70 30.40
N GLY A 32 -3.50 26.73 31.16
CA GLY A 32 -4.25 26.06 32.22
C GLY A 32 -5.10 24.87 31.76
N THR A 33 -5.13 24.54 30.47
CA THR A 33 -5.77 23.33 29.94
C THR A 33 -4.76 22.45 29.20
N VAL A 34 -4.91 21.13 29.32
CA VAL A 34 -4.15 20.18 28.51
C VAL A 34 -4.90 20.02 27.19
N THR A 35 -4.26 20.40 26.09
CA THR A 35 -4.80 20.21 24.74
C THR A 35 -4.00 19.13 24.03
N ASP A 36 -4.66 18.03 23.66
CA ASP A 36 -4.04 16.99 22.82
C ASP A 36 -3.89 17.48 21.38
N VAL A 37 -2.80 17.07 20.74
CA VAL A 37 -2.42 17.55 19.40
C VAL A 37 -2.37 16.36 18.45
N ASN A 38 -3.21 16.37 17.42
CA ASN A 38 -3.21 15.32 16.40
C ASN A 38 -3.15 15.90 14.97
N ALA A 39 -2.31 15.26 14.16
CA ALA A 39 -2.22 15.48 12.73
C ALA A 39 -1.85 14.17 12.02
N VAL A 40 -2.58 13.89 10.95
CA VAL A 40 -2.33 12.78 10.03
C VAL A 40 -1.81 13.38 8.73
N VAL A 41 -0.60 13.00 8.37
CA VAL A 41 0.09 13.49 7.16
C VAL A 41 0.52 12.28 6.34
N GLU A 42 0.29 12.35 5.03
CA GLU A 42 0.72 11.32 4.09
C GLU A 42 2.05 11.72 3.46
N TYR A 43 3.05 10.86 3.61
CA TYR A 43 4.38 11.03 3.02
C TYR A 43 4.76 9.74 2.27
N PRO A 44 5.10 9.81 0.97
CA PRO A 44 5.53 8.64 0.22
C PRO A 44 6.90 8.18 0.75
N ASP A 45 6.92 7.04 1.43
CA ASP A 45 8.17 6.42 1.88
C ASP A 45 8.89 5.78 0.69
N PRO A 46 10.10 6.25 0.31
CA PRO A 46 10.86 5.65 -0.77
C PRO A 46 11.31 4.21 -0.48
N ALA A 47 11.33 3.79 0.79
CA ALA A 47 11.63 2.42 1.20
C ALA A 47 10.37 1.54 1.31
N ALA A 48 9.17 2.06 1.02
CA ALA A 48 7.95 1.28 1.08
C ALA A 48 8.03 0.05 0.15
N PRO A 49 7.69 -1.16 0.63
CA PRO A 49 7.72 -2.36 -0.20
C PRO A 49 6.88 -2.17 -1.48
N SER A 50 7.50 -2.41 -2.64
CA SER A 50 6.83 -2.20 -3.92
C SER A 50 5.69 -3.21 -4.10
N TRP A 51 4.45 -2.73 -4.11
CA TRP A 51 3.28 -3.58 -4.37
C TRP A 51 3.38 -4.27 -5.75
N ILE A 52 3.90 -3.54 -6.75
CA ILE A 52 4.10 -4.04 -8.12
C ILE A 52 5.03 -5.25 -8.13
N GLY A 53 6.15 -5.18 -7.42
CA GLY A 53 7.12 -6.29 -7.35
C GLY A 53 6.50 -7.57 -6.77
N TRP A 54 5.73 -7.44 -5.68
CA TRP A 54 5.03 -8.57 -5.09
C TRP A 54 3.91 -9.12 -5.98
N SER A 55 3.15 -8.25 -6.63
CA SER A 55 2.10 -8.67 -7.57
C SER A 55 2.68 -9.42 -8.76
N LEU A 56 3.81 -8.98 -9.32
CA LEU A 56 4.49 -9.66 -10.43
C LEU A 56 5.07 -11.01 -10.00
N LEU A 57 5.67 -11.09 -8.80
CA LEU A 57 6.15 -12.35 -8.23
C LEU A 57 4.99 -13.33 -8.06
N LEU A 58 3.89 -12.89 -7.46
CA LEU A 58 2.69 -13.71 -7.27
C LEU A 58 2.12 -14.19 -8.61
N PHE A 59 2.02 -13.29 -9.59
CA PHE A 59 1.57 -13.62 -10.93
C PHE A 59 2.45 -14.69 -11.58
N LEU A 60 3.77 -14.58 -11.43
CA LEU A 60 4.72 -15.57 -11.95
C LEU A 60 4.55 -16.94 -11.28
N VAL A 61 4.42 -16.98 -9.95
CA VAL A 61 4.23 -18.24 -9.21
C VAL A 61 2.93 -18.94 -9.62
N VAL A 62 1.83 -18.19 -9.69
CA VAL A 62 0.53 -18.72 -10.12
C VAL A 62 0.59 -19.15 -11.59
N GLY A 63 1.21 -18.36 -12.45
CA GLY A 63 1.41 -18.66 -13.87
C GLY A 63 2.16 -19.97 -14.09
N VAL A 64 3.22 -20.23 -13.30
CA VAL A 64 3.96 -21.50 -13.34
C VAL A 64 3.07 -22.67 -12.92
N ALA A 65 2.31 -22.55 -11.85
CA ALA A 65 1.39 -23.60 -11.42
C ALA A 65 0.33 -23.92 -12.50
N VAL A 66 -0.26 -22.89 -13.10
CA VAL A 66 -1.23 -23.04 -14.20
C VAL A 66 -0.58 -23.71 -15.41
N ALA A 67 0.64 -23.32 -15.78
CA ALA A 67 1.36 -23.91 -16.90
C ALA A 67 1.63 -25.42 -16.68
N ILE A 68 2.01 -25.82 -15.47
CA ILE A 68 2.20 -27.23 -15.11
C ILE A 68 0.90 -28.00 -15.29
N VAL A 69 -0.20 -27.51 -14.71
CA VAL A 69 -1.52 -28.16 -14.83
C VAL A 69 -1.95 -28.27 -16.29
N TYR A 70 -1.73 -27.22 -17.08
CA TYR A 70 -2.04 -27.22 -18.51
C TYR A 70 -1.26 -28.29 -19.28
N VAL A 71 0.05 -28.42 -19.05
CA VAL A 71 0.89 -29.44 -19.68
C VAL A 71 0.44 -30.85 -19.31
N LEU A 72 0.16 -31.11 -18.02
CA LEU A 72 -0.35 -32.40 -17.55
C LEU A 72 -1.73 -32.74 -18.15
N ALA A 73 -2.61 -31.74 -18.26
CA ALA A 73 -3.91 -31.91 -18.90
C ALA A 73 -3.77 -32.18 -20.42
N ALA A 74 -2.84 -31.52 -21.10
CA ALA A 74 -2.60 -31.72 -22.53
C ALA A 74 -2.00 -33.11 -22.83
N SER A 75 -1.06 -33.59 -22.02
CA SER A 75 -0.43 -34.90 -22.19
C SER A 75 -1.42 -36.05 -21.95
N SER A 76 -2.20 -35.98 -20.87
CA SER A 76 -3.25 -36.97 -20.56
C SER A 76 -4.32 -37.05 -21.64
N ARG A 77 -4.79 -35.90 -22.17
CA ARG A 77 -5.75 -35.87 -23.30
C ARG A 77 -5.20 -36.52 -24.56
N THR A 78 -3.91 -36.34 -24.84
CA THR A 78 -3.25 -36.91 -26.03
C THR A 78 -3.17 -38.44 -25.92
N GLN A 79 -2.86 -38.96 -24.74
CA GLN A 79 -2.76 -40.39 -24.49
C GLN A 79 -4.12 -41.11 -24.59
N SER A 80 -5.21 -40.50 -24.12
CA SER A 80 -6.57 -41.04 -24.25
C SER A 80 -7.03 -41.19 -25.71
N ARG A 81 -6.65 -40.26 -26.60
CA ARG A 81 -6.94 -40.37 -28.05
C ARG A 81 -6.18 -41.51 -28.72
N SER A 82 -4.94 -41.77 -28.33
CA SER A 82 -4.12 -42.85 -28.92
C SER A 82 -4.62 -44.25 -28.57
N ARG A 83 -5.24 -44.43 -27.40
CA ARG A 83 -5.73 -45.74 -26.92
C ARG A 83 -7.07 -46.15 -27.51
N ALA A 84 -7.90 -45.19 -27.89
CA ALA A 84 -9.21 -45.43 -28.52
C ALA A 84 -9.12 -45.75 -30.03
N ARG A 85 -7.92 -45.71 -30.63
CA ARG A 85 -7.70 -45.90 -32.07
C ARG A 85 -6.92 -47.18 -32.41
N ARG A 86 -6.65 -48.02 -31.41
CA ARG A 86 -5.94 -49.30 -31.53
C ARG A 86 -6.91 -50.44 -31.21
#